data_AF-A0A2G8JXQ4-F1
#
_entry.id   AF-A0A2G8JXQ4-F1
#
_cell.length_a   1.000
_cell.length_b   1.000
_cell.length_c   1.000
_cell.angle_alpha   90.00
_cell.angle_beta   90.00
_cell.angle_gamma   90.00
#
_symmetry.space_group_name_H-M   'P 1'
#
loop_
_entity.id
_entity.type
_entity.pdbx_description
1 polymer ?
#
loop_
_entity_poly.entity_id
_entity_poly.type
_entity_poly.pdbx_seq_one_letter_code
_entity_poly.pdbx_strand_id
1 'polypeptide(L)'
;MKKKVVTSLVICEENSNASGGDKQNGPSNESHVQPIKKEALFHPEGPCGHVIEDLEAEDILGITHTKVTIKPDAIIDNYKKRKLPRFSQDPPGQSTVLATQELLRLTEANPEGLETVDAVKDFHIDDMELVEQYKEMQNLDVTIGQFDCLGCSQFDDHFATFSKKMKMFEDQEHFNFLSCDDSLQLIPEYHQRIQVLQELGHISNEKILELKGRVACEMNIHELLITELIFRNILSPLEPGEIAALLSCTVFQDWKGSKPDLKELETLKQGVEKIKAIAQEIGEIQYNCQVDISPSEFVEQFGFGLTKVVYHWAKGMPFSEITKLTNVSEGIILKTIQRLDEILKDVRNASRIIGDPILKKKTEEASQLIKRDIIFAASLYTQ
;
A
#
# COMPACT_ATOMS: atom_id res chain seq x y z
N MET A 1 13.71 16.14 8.17
CA MET A 1 14.46 16.87 9.22
C MET A 1 15.81 17.27 8.66
N LYS A 2 16.34 18.47 8.93
CA LYS A 2 17.74 18.79 8.57
C LYS A 2 18.64 17.86 9.39
N LYS A 3 19.48 17.05 8.73
CA LYS A 3 20.49 16.24 9.41
C LYS A 3 21.38 17.19 10.22
N LYS A 4 21.55 16.92 11.52
CA LYS A 4 22.45 17.69 12.39
C LYS A 4 23.87 17.22 12.10
N VAL A 5 24.75 18.18 11.84
CA VAL A 5 26.15 17.94 11.51
C VAL A 5 27.03 18.54 12.60
N VAL A 6 28.08 17.84 12.99
CA VAL A 6 29.05 18.26 14.00
C VAL A 6 30.43 18.39 13.36
N THR A 7 30.94 19.63 13.31
CA THR A 7 32.31 19.90 12.87
C THR A 7 33.30 19.42 13.91
N SER A 8 34.15 18.46 13.52
CA SER A 8 34.98 17.66 14.41
C SER A 8 36.45 17.70 13.98
N LEU A 9 37.36 17.77 14.96
CA LEU A 9 38.79 17.58 14.75
C LEU A 9 39.11 16.10 14.87
N VAL A 10 39.60 15.49 13.80
CA VAL A 10 39.92 14.06 13.71
C VAL A 10 41.42 13.90 13.54
N ILE A 11 42.04 13.04 14.34
CA ILE A 11 43.45 12.66 14.17
C ILE A 11 43.58 11.62 13.04
N CYS A 12 44.65 11.71 12.26
CA CYS A 12 44.89 10.83 11.11
C CYS A 12 46.40 10.67 10.87
N GLU A 13 46.80 9.79 9.96
CA GLU A 13 48.19 9.72 9.49
C GLU A 13 48.57 11.02 8.76
N GLU A 14 49.76 11.56 9.04
CA GLU A 14 50.27 12.75 8.34
C GLU A 14 50.69 12.40 6.91
N ASN A 15 49.77 12.58 5.96
CA ASN A 15 50.09 12.48 4.53
C ASN A 15 50.95 13.67 4.11
N SER A 16 52.24 13.42 3.82
CA SER A 16 53.07 14.34 3.06
C SER A 16 52.48 14.50 1.64
N ASN A 17 51.89 15.68 1.41
CA ASN A 17 51.27 16.22 0.20
C ASN A 17 49.73 16.20 0.15
N ALA A 18 49.21 17.43 0.15
CA ALA A 18 47.87 17.78 -0.28
C ALA A 18 47.60 17.22 -1.69
N SER A 19 46.63 16.32 -1.78
CA SER A 19 45.83 16.06 -2.96
C SER A 19 44.49 15.59 -2.43
N GLY A 20 43.41 16.29 -2.77
CA GLY A 20 42.08 15.87 -2.40
C GLY A 20 41.87 14.45 -2.91
N GLY A 21 41.78 13.50 -1.98
CA GLY A 21 41.16 12.22 -2.27
C GLY A 21 39.69 12.52 -2.50
N ASP A 22 39.26 12.40 -3.74
CA ASP A 22 37.85 12.23 -4.05
C ASP A 22 37.28 11.22 -3.05
N LYS A 23 36.24 11.61 -2.31
CA LYS A 23 35.30 10.65 -1.73
C LYS A 23 34.59 9.98 -2.92
N GLN A 24 35.28 9.09 -3.63
CA GLN A 24 34.62 8.01 -4.35
C GLN A 24 34.19 7.02 -3.28
N ASN A 25 33.01 7.30 -2.75
CA ASN A 25 32.00 6.32 -2.39
C ASN A 25 30.75 7.14 -2.10
N GLY A 26 30.00 7.45 -3.18
CA GLY A 26 28.59 7.73 -3.03
C GLY A 26 27.92 6.53 -2.35
N PRO A 27 26.79 6.73 -1.67
CA PRO A 27 26.09 5.65 -1.01
C PRO A 27 25.61 4.68 -2.09
N SER A 28 26.32 3.58 -2.27
CA SER A 28 25.70 2.41 -2.87
C SER A 28 24.68 1.95 -1.83
N ASN A 29 23.41 2.24 -2.12
CA ASN A 29 22.24 1.76 -1.41
C ASN A 29 22.10 0.23 -1.55
N GLU A 30 23.15 -0.51 -1.23
CA GLU A 30 23.07 -1.92 -0.91
C GLU A 30 23.31 -2.01 0.59
N SER A 31 22.35 -2.58 1.32
CA SER A 31 22.45 -2.88 2.74
C SER A 31 23.56 -3.92 2.99
N HIS A 32 24.81 -3.52 2.80
CA HIS A 32 25.96 -4.35 3.03
C HIS A 32 26.36 -4.19 4.49
N VAL A 33 26.05 -5.23 5.29
CA VAL A 33 26.51 -5.33 6.68
C VAL A 33 28.03 -5.13 6.70
N GLN A 34 28.51 -4.19 7.50
CA GLN A 34 29.94 -3.94 7.67
C GLN A 34 30.49 -4.86 8.78
N PRO A 35 31.76 -5.30 8.68
CA PRO A 35 32.37 -6.09 9.73
C PRO A 35 32.50 -5.26 11.01
N ILE A 36 31.97 -5.78 12.12
CA ILE A 36 32.19 -5.20 13.45
C ILE A 36 33.52 -5.75 13.97
N LYS A 37 34.44 -4.85 14.33
CA LYS A 37 35.78 -5.19 14.84
C LYS A 37 35.85 -4.87 16.33
N LYS A 38 36.77 -5.52 17.05
CA LYS A 38 37.13 -5.09 18.41
C LYS A 38 37.76 -3.69 18.29
N GLU A 39 37.06 -2.67 18.79
CA GLU A 39 37.36 -1.27 18.57
C GLU A 39 38.58 -0.82 19.39
N ALA A 40 39.76 -0.80 18.77
CA ALA A 40 40.88 -0.02 19.30
C ALA A 40 40.76 1.42 18.81
N LEU A 41 41.08 2.40 19.68
CA LEU A 41 41.19 3.79 19.23
C LEU A 41 42.28 3.90 18.16
N PHE A 42 42.07 4.78 17.18
CA PHE A 42 43.05 5.03 16.14
C PHE A 42 44.38 5.49 16.75
N HIS A 43 45.43 4.71 16.52
CA HIS A 43 46.81 5.04 16.88
C HIS A 43 47.64 5.15 15.60
N PRO A 44 48.27 6.31 15.33
CA PRO A 44 49.02 6.50 14.10
C PRO A 44 50.31 5.65 14.11
N GLU A 45 50.59 4.96 13.01
CA GLU A 45 51.84 4.23 12.79
C GLU A 45 53.00 5.20 12.41
N GLY A 46 52.65 6.39 11.90
CA GLY A 46 53.57 7.46 11.53
C GLY A 46 53.37 8.76 12.33
N PRO A 47 53.89 9.90 11.84
CA PRO A 47 53.64 11.17 12.51
C PRO A 47 52.14 11.53 12.46
N CYS A 48 51.61 11.98 13.60
CA CYS A 48 50.19 12.25 13.79
C CYS A 48 49.77 13.56 13.10
N GLY A 49 48.92 13.45 12.09
CA GLY A 49 48.22 14.55 11.45
C GLY A 49 46.86 14.87 12.10
N HIS A 50 46.15 15.81 11.50
CA HIS A 50 44.75 16.10 11.83
C HIS A 50 43.99 16.65 10.62
N VAL A 51 42.68 16.45 10.63
CA VAL A 51 41.73 17.00 9.68
C VAL A 51 40.51 17.55 10.42
N ILE A 52 39.86 18.56 9.85
CA ILE A 52 38.52 18.98 10.29
C ILE A 52 37.52 18.39 9.32
N GLU A 53 36.58 17.60 9.84
CA GLU A 53 35.48 16.99 9.10
C GLU A 53 34.13 17.30 9.73
N ASP A 54 33.12 17.34 8.88
CA ASP A 54 31.72 17.52 9.27
C ASP A 54 31.08 16.13 9.35
N LEU A 55 30.72 15.70 10.56
CA LEU A 55 30.19 14.36 10.85
C LEU A 55 28.69 14.39 11.12
N GLU A 56 27.95 13.40 10.62
CA GLU A 56 26.55 13.17 10.94
C GLU A 56 26.42 12.24 12.16
N ALA A 57 25.20 12.15 12.72
CA ALA A 57 24.95 11.24 13.86
C ALA A 57 25.25 9.77 13.53
N GLU A 58 25.06 9.37 12.25
CA GLU A 58 25.36 8.02 11.75
C GLU A 58 26.88 7.71 11.74
N ASP A 59 27.73 8.74 11.76
CA ASP A 59 29.20 8.60 11.77
C ASP A 59 29.77 8.48 13.20
N ILE A 60 28.94 8.66 14.24
CA ILE A 60 29.37 8.70 15.64
C ILE A 60 29.05 7.36 16.31
N LEU A 61 30.10 6.58 16.59
CA LEU A 61 29.97 5.28 17.27
C LEU A 61 29.61 5.43 18.76
N GLY A 62 30.12 6.45 19.43
CA GLY A 62 29.87 6.65 20.86
C GLY A 62 30.29 8.02 21.38
N ILE A 63 29.63 8.47 22.44
CA ILE A 63 29.97 9.68 23.19
C ILE A 63 30.64 9.23 24.49
N THR A 64 31.73 9.87 24.92
CA THR A 64 32.46 9.50 26.15
C THR A 64 32.28 10.55 27.25
N HIS A 65 32.58 10.19 28.49
CA HIS A 65 32.57 11.13 29.62
C HIS A 65 33.80 12.07 29.63
N THR A 66 34.84 11.76 28.86
CA THR A 66 36.09 12.52 28.79
C THR A 66 35.88 13.84 28.06
N LYS A 67 36.28 14.96 28.68
CA LYS A 67 36.15 16.30 28.11
C LYS A 67 37.53 16.90 27.84
N VAL A 68 37.75 17.32 26.59
CA VAL A 68 38.96 18.04 26.20
C VAL A 68 38.64 19.52 26.04
N THR A 69 39.37 20.38 26.77
CA THR A 69 39.18 21.84 26.67
C THR A 69 39.95 22.37 25.47
N ILE A 70 39.24 22.83 24.44
CA ILE A 70 39.82 23.37 23.20
C ILE A 70 39.38 24.82 22.93
N LYS A 71 40.01 25.47 21.94
CA LYS A 71 39.58 26.76 21.37
C LYS A 71 39.04 26.54 19.95
N PRO A 72 37.75 26.20 19.77
CA PRO A 72 37.20 25.75 18.49
C PRO A 72 37.38 26.76 17.36
N ASP A 73 37.02 28.03 17.59
CA ASP A 73 37.10 29.08 16.56
C ASP A 73 38.55 29.25 16.06
N ALA A 74 39.53 29.24 16.97
CA ALA A 74 40.94 29.36 16.61
C ALA A 74 41.45 28.15 15.80
N ILE A 75 40.94 26.95 16.06
CA ILE A 75 41.28 25.73 15.32
C ILE A 75 40.66 25.77 13.92
N ILE A 76 39.37 26.13 13.83
CA ILE A 76 38.63 26.22 12.57
C ILE A 76 39.22 27.31 11.68
N ASP A 77 39.51 28.50 12.22
CA ASP A 77 40.10 29.61 11.48
C ASP A 77 41.52 29.27 11.01
N ASN A 78 42.32 28.59 11.84
CA ASN A 78 43.65 28.11 11.45
C ASN A 78 43.55 27.11 10.29
N TYR A 79 42.62 26.16 10.36
CA TYR A 79 42.39 25.19 9.29
C TYR A 79 41.94 25.86 7.98
N LYS A 80 40.94 26.76 8.04
CA LYS A 80 40.46 27.53 6.88
C LYS A 80 41.57 28.37 6.25
N LYS A 81 42.39 29.05 7.08
CA LYS A 81 43.54 29.83 6.60
C LYS A 81 44.53 28.94 5.83
N ARG A 82 44.86 27.76 6.37
CA ARG A 82 45.83 26.82 5.76
C ARG A 82 45.31 26.14 4.49
N LYS A 83 44.00 26.19 4.21
CA LYS A 83 43.45 25.79 2.89
C LYS A 83 43.73 26.79 1.78
N LEU A 84 44.12 28.03 2.10
CA LEU A 84 44.52 29.01 1.09
C LEU A 84 45.92 28.67 0.56
N PRO A 85 46.17 28.67 -0.77
CA PRO A 85 47.45 28.25 -1.35
C PRO A 85 48.67 28.94 -0.73
N ARG A 86 48.54 30.22 -0.38
CA ARG A 86 49.60 31.05 0.23
C ARG A 86 50.03 30.58 1.62
N PHE A 87 49.13 29.96 2.40
CA PHE A 87 49.36 29.55 3.78
C PHE A 87 49.33 28.01 3.93
N SER A 88 49.35 27.28 2.81
CA SER A 88 49.30 25.82 2.78
C SER A 88 50.47 25.15 3.51
N GLN A 89 51.63 25.82 3.52
CA GLN A 89 52.85 25.38 4.19
C GLN A 89 53.01 25.98 5.60
N ASP A 90 52.08 26.81 6.07
CA ASP A 90 52.13 27.31 7.44
C ASP A 90 51.96 26.11 8.41
N PRO A 91 52.70 26.05 9.52
CA PRO A 91 52.49 25.01 10.53
C PRO A 91 51.11 25.18 11.19
N PRO A 92 50.56 24.10 11.80
CA PRO A 92 49.33 24.20 12.57
C PRO A 92 49.48 25.21 13.71
N GLY A 93 48.40 25.95 13.98
CA GLY A 93 48.38 26.91 15.08
C GLY A 93 48.50 26.23 16.44
N GLN A 94 48.98 26.96 17.45
CA GLN A 94 49.20 26.42 18.81
C GLN A 94 47.96 25.73 19.39
N SER A 95 46.76 26.30 19.20
CA SER A 95 45.51 25.69 19.66
C SER A 95 45.23 24.33 19.02
N THR A 96 45.56 24.17 17.73
CA THR A 96 45.37 22.92 16.98
C THR A 96 46.38 21.88 17.42
N VAL A 97 47.66 22.27 17.56
CA VAL A 97 48.73 21.36 18.04
C VAL A 97 48.39 20.81 19.43
N LEU A 98 47.96 21.68 20.35
CA LEU A 98 47.60 21.25 21.71
C LEU A 98 46.40 20.29 21.72
N ALA A 99 45.38 20.54 20.89
CA ALA A 99 44.22 19.65 20.78
C ALA A 99 44.61 18.28 20.19
N THR A 100 45.41 18.26 19.12
CA THR A 100 45.91 17.01 18.52
C THR A 100 46.78 16.22 19.49
N GLN A 101 47.68 16.87 20.23
CA GLN A 101 48.52 16.22 21.24
C GLN A 101 47.70 15.60 22.36
N GLU A 102 46.65 16.29 22.83
CA GLU A 102 45.79 15.74 23.89
C GLU A 102 44.95 14.55 23.38
N LEU A 103 44.46 14.59 22.14
CA LEU A 103 43.78 13.44 21.53
C LEU A 103 44.72 12.23 21.41
N LEU A 104 45.96 12.44 20.96
CA LEU A 104 46.96 11.37 20.88
C LEU A 104 47.28 10.79 22.26
N ARG A 105 47.46 11.64 23.26
CA ARG A 105 47.70 11.22 24.66
C ARG A 105 46.53 10.38 25.19
N LEU A 106 45.30 10.74 24.83
CA LEU A 106 44.10 9.98 25.22
C LEU A 106 44.04 8.62 24.54
N THR A 107 44.36 8.53 23.25
CA THR A 107 44.48 7.25 22.54
C THR A 107 45.53 6.37 23.21
N GLU A 108 46.73 6.89 23.45
CA GLU A 108 47.85 6.13 24.04
C GLU A 108 47.56 5.63 25.45
N ALA A 109 46.85 6.42 26.26
CA ALA A 109 46.48 6.04 27.61
C ALA A 109 45.34 5.00 27.66
N ASN A 110 44.59 4.83 26.57
CA ASN A 110 43.39 4.00 26.51
C ASN A 110 43.39 3.08 25.27
N PRO A 111 44.34 2.12 25.17
CA PRO A 111 44.49 1.27 23.98
C PRO A 111 43.29 0.36 23.70
N GLU A 112 42.51 0.02 24.72
CA GLU A 112 41.30 -0.82 24.61
C GLU A 112 40.01 -0.01 24.39
N GLY A 113 40.10 1.30 24.17
CA GLY A 113 38.92 2.17 24.03
C GLY A 113 38.62 3.06 25.23
N LEU A 114 37.71 4.00 25.04
CA LEU A 114 37.17 4.86 26.09
C LEU A 114 35.77 4.40 26.50
N GLU A 115 35.45 4.52 27.78
CA GLU A 115 34.10 4.26 28.28
C GLU A 115 33.11 5.28 27.69
N THR A 116 32.05 4.76 27.08
CA THR A 116 30.97 5.54 26.48
C THR A 116 29.84 5.80 27.47
N VAL A 117 29.12 6.89 27.24
CA VAL A 117 27.95 7.34 27.99
C VAL A 117 26.81 6.33 27.81
N ASP A 118 26.13 5.96 28.89
CA ASP A 118 24.91 5.16 28.84
C ASP A 118 23.75 6.07 28.43
N ALA A 119 23.26 5.90 27.20
CA ALA A 119 22.28 6.82 26.64
C ALA A 119 20.99 6.91 27.47
N VAL A 120 20.58 5.81 28.09
CA VAL A 120 19.34 5.75 28.88
C VAL A 120 19.57 6.31 30.28
N LYS A 121 20.64 5.88 30.96
CA LYS A 121 20.91 6.30 32.35
C LYS A 121 21.36 7.75 32.44
N ASP A 122 22.24 8.19 31.54
CA ASP A 122 22.91 9.49 31.65
C ASP A 122 22.12 10.63 31.02
N PHE A 123 21.31 10.36 29.98
CA PHE A 123 20.42 11.36 29.38
C PHE A 123 18.97 11.28 29.87
N HIS A 124 18.66 10.34 30.78
CA HIS A 124 17.31 10.12 31.32
C HIS A 124 16.25 9.96 30.21
N ILE A 125 16.52 9.07 29.27
CA ILE A 125 15.61 8.77 28.16
C ILE A 125 14.52 7.83 28.65
N ASP A 126 13.28 8.32 28.65
CA ASP A 126 12.09 7.59 29.13
C ASP A 126 11.21 7.02 28.00
N ASP A 127 11.65 7.12 26.75
CA ASP A 127 10.93 6.56 25.61
C ASP A 127 11.06 5.02 25.58
N MET A 128 9.94 4.34 25.71
CA MET A 128 9.90 2.88 25.87
C MET A 128 10.47 2.13 24.67
N GLU A 129 10.16 2.56 23.45
CA GLU A 129 10.62 1.90 22.22
C GLU A 129 12.14 2.09 22.06
N LEU A 130 12.62 3.31 22.28
CA LEU A 130 14.05 3.62 22.21
C LEU A 130 14.86 2.89 23.29
N VAL A 131 14.32 2.77 24.51
CA VAL A 131 14.97 2.03 25.60
C VAL A 131 15.04 0.53 25.30
N GLU A 132 14.01 -0.05 24.69
CA GLU A 132 14.03 -1.46 24.27
C GLU A 132 15.08 -1.70 23.18
N GLN A 133 15.08 -0.88 22.12
CA GLN A 133 16.07 -0.96 21.04
C GLN A 133 17.52 -0.78 21.55
N TYR A 134 17.74 0.17 22.45
CA TYR A 134 19.06 0.41 23.04
C TYR A 134 19.56 -0.78 23.87
N LYS A 135 18.68 -1.42 24.66
CA LYS A 135 19.03 -2.62 25.41
C LYS A 135 19.33 -3.81 24.50
N GLU A 136 18.57 -3.96 23.42
CA GLU A 136 18.83 -5.00 22.42
C GLU A 136 20.20 -4.81 21.76
N MET A 137 20.53 -3.58 21.35
CA MET A 137 21.85 -3.22 20.84
C MET A 137 22.97 -3.58 21.84
N GLN A 138 22.85 -3.19 23.12
CA GLN A 138 23.83 -3.55 24.15
C GLN A 138 24.00 -5.07 24.32
N ASN A 139 22.90 -5.82 24.27
CA ASN A 139 22.96 -7.28 24.35
C ASN A 139 23.65 -7.89 23.12
N LEU A 140 23.41 -7.33 21.93
CA LEU A 140 24.08 -7.74 20.70
C LEU A 140 25.58 -7.44 20.78
N ASP A 141 26.00 -6.27 21.26
CA ASP A 141 27.42 -5.93 21.41
C ASP A 141 28.16 -6.92 22.34
N VAL A 142 27.54 -7.27 23.47
CA VAL A 142 28.06 -8.30 24.39
C VAL A 142 28.15 -9.66 23.70
N THR A 143 27.14 -10.03 22.92
CA THR A 143 27.09 -11.31 22.20
C THR A 143 28.15 -11.35 21.10
N ILE A 144 28.32 -10.25 20.36
CA ILE A 144 29.30 -10.12 19.29
C ILE A 144 30.71 -10.29 19.84
N GLY A 145 31.01 -9.65 20.98
CA GLY A 145 32.30 -9.77 21.66
C GLY A 145 32.66 -11.18 22.12
N GLN A 146 31.70 -12.11 22.18
CA GLN A 146 31.93 -13.51 22.55
C GLN A 146 32.35 -14.40 21.37
N PHE A 147 32.30 -13.91 20.14
CA PHE A 147 32.67 -14.71 18.97
C PHE A 147 34.19 -14.77 18.77
N ASP A 148 34.71 -16.00 18.67
CA ASP A 148 36.14 -16.26 18.44
C ASP A 148 36.66 -15.70 17.10
N CYS A 149 35.78 -15.49 16.12
CA CYS A 149 36.15 -15.00 14.80
C CYS A 149 36.75 -13.58 14.82
N LEU A 150 36.46 -12.77 15.83
CA LEU A 150 37.02 -11.43 16.01
C LEU A 150 38.53 -11.45 16.27
N GLY A 151 39.08 -12.58 16.73
CA GLY A 151 40.52 -12.77 16.91
C GLY A 151 41.25 -13.27 15.65
N CYS A 152 40.55 -13.45 14.53
CA CYS A 152 41.13 -13.98 13.30
C CYS A 152 41.96 -12.90 12.58
N SER A 153 43.21 -13.20 12.24
CA SER A 153 44.09 -12.28 11.49
C SER A 153 43.64 -12.02 10.05
N GLN A 154 42.79 -12.89 9.50
CA GLN A 154 42.19 -12.78 8.16
C GLN A 154 40.67 -12.55 8.23
N PHE A 155 40.19 -11.97 9.34
CA PHE A 155 38.75 -11.76 9.56
C PHE A 155 38.08 -11.01 8.40
N ASP A 156 38.70 -9.94 7.91
CA ASP A 156 38.14 -9.12 6.83
C ASP A 156 37.94 -9.92 5.53
N ASP A 157 38.91 -10.75 5.16
CA ASP A 157 38.84 -11.59 3.96
C ASP A 157 37.76 -12.69 4.10
N HIS A 158 37.70 -13.33 5.28
CA HIS A 158 36.69 -14.33 5.59
C HIS A 158 35.28 -13.73 5.64
N PHE A 159 35.12 -12.58 6.27
CA PHE A 159 33.85 -11.85 6.35
C PHE A 159 33.39 -11.41 4.96
N ALA A 160 34.27 -10.85 4.14
CA ALA A 160 33.94 -10.46 2.77
C ALA A 160 33.49 -11.66 1.92
N THR A 161 34.15 -12.81 2.09
CA THR A 161 33.76 -14.05 1.41
C THR A 161 32.40 -14.57 1.88
N PHE A 162 32.16 -14.55 3.20
CA PHE A 162 30.91 -15.01 3.80
C PHE A 162 29.75 -14.08 3.46
N SER A 163 29.94 -12.75 3.50
CA SER A 163 28.95 -11.75 3.10
C SER A 163 28.47 -11.98 1.67
N LYS A 164 29.41 -12.20 0.72
CA LYS A 164 29.07 -12.55 -0.66
C LYS A 164 28.20 -13.80 -0.74
N LYS A 165 28.56 -14.85 0.02
CA LYS A 165 27.79 -16.09 0.07
C LYS A 165 26.38 -15.86 0.66
N MET A 166 26.26 -15.03 1.69
CA MET A 166 24.97 -14.71 2.31
C MET A 166 24.08 -13.95 1.34
N LYS A 167 24.62 -12.94 0.64
CA LYS A 167 23.91 -12.23 -0.43
C LYS A 167 23.40 -13.17 -1.51
N MET A 168 24.21 -14.15 -1.94
CA MET A 168 23.77 -15.17 -2.89
C MET A 168 22.61 -16.04 -2.36
N PHE A 169 22.58 -16.35 -1.07
CA PHE A 169 21.45 -17.07 -0.47
C PHE A 169 20.19 -16.21 -0.40
N GLU A 170 20.31 -14.95 0.01
CA GLU A 170 19.19 -13.99 0.04
C GLU A 170 18.62 -13.78 -1.37
N ASP A 171 19.50 -13.60 -2.37
CA ASP A 171 19.12 -13.50 -3.77
C ASP A 171 18.39 -14.77 -4.23
N GLN A 172 18.89 -15.96 -3.86
CA GLN A 172 18.25 -17.23 -4.21
C GLN A 172 16.85 -17.36 -3.58
N GLU A 173 16.69 -17.01 -2.31
CA GLU A 173 15.38 -17.00 -1.64
C GLU A 173 14.43 -16.00 -2.31
N HIS A 174 14.92 -14.81 -2.64
CA HIS A 174 14.16 -13.79 -3.34
C HIS A 174 13.71 -14.25 -4.73
N PHE A 175 14.61 -14.83 -5.54
CA PHE A 175 14.26 -15.34 -6.86
C PHE A 175 13.32 -16.54 -6.79
N ASN A 176 13.46 -17.42 -5.79
CA ASN A 176 12.53 -18.51 -5.55
C ASN A 176 11.13 -17.98 -5.21
N PHE A 177 11.04 -16.95 -4.37
CA PHE A 177 9.77 -16.27 -4.07
C PHE A 177 9.15 -15.67 -5.33
N LEU A 178 9.91 -14.90 -6.12
CA LEU A 178 9.44 -14.31 -7.38
C LEU A 178 9.01 -15.35 -8.42
N SER A 179 9.59 -16.55 -8.36
CA SER A 179 9.23 -17.66 -9.25
C SER A 179 7.99 -18.43 -8.77
N CYS A 180 7.53 -18.16 -7.54
CA CYS A 180 6.31 -18.74 -7.00
C CYS A 180 5.10 -17.92 -7.45
N ASP A 181 3.97 -18.60 -7.68
CA ASP A 181 2.68 -17.94 -7.92
C ASP A 181 2.25 -17.05 -6.75
N ASP A 182 2.77 -17.31 -5.54
CA ASP A 182 2.56 -16.47 -4.35
C ASP A 182 3.14 -15.06 -4.48
N SER A 183 4.06 -14.81 -5.43
CA SER A 183 4.51 -13.45 -5.76
C SER A 183 3.44 -12.62 -6.50
N LEU A 184 2.45 -13.30 -7.10
CA LEU A 184 1.38 -12.67 -7.86
C LEU A 184 0.21 -12.36 -6.93
N GLN A 185 0.15 -11.11 -6.46
CA GLN A 185 -0.83 -10.63 -5.47
C GLN A 185 -2.30 -10.96 -5.80
N LEU A 186 -2.65 -11.13 -7.09
CA LEU A 186 -4.03 -11.36 -7.54
C LEU A 186 -4.39 -12.85 -7.73
N ILE A 187 -3.43 -13.77 -7.66
CA ILE A 187 -3.69 -15.21 -7.86
C ILE A 187 -4.60 -15.81 -6.77
N PRO A 188 -4.44 -15.47 -5.47
CA PRO A 188 -5.36 -15.94 -4.44
C PRO A 188 -6.81 -15.53 -4.72
N GLU A 189 -7.03 -14.24 -5.03
CA GLU A 189 -8.36 -13.71 -5.35
C GLU A 189 -8.95 -14.36 -6.60
N TYR A 190 -8.13 -14.60 -7.63
CA TYR A 190 -8.56 -15.34 -8.83
C TYR A 190 -9.11 -16.73 -8.48
N HIS A 191 -8.42 -17.49 -7.63
CA HIS A 191 -8.87 -18.82 -7.22
C HIS A 191 -10.17 -18.77 -6.41
N GLN A 192 -10.30 -17.81 -5.50
CA GLN A 192 -11.52 -17.58 -4.73
C GLN A 192 -12.71 -17.29 -5.65
N ARG A 193 -12.54 -16.40 -6.64
CA ARG A 193 -13.58 -16.09 -7.63
C ARG A 193 -13.93 -17.27 -8.52
N ILE A 194 -12.96 -18.11 -8.89
CA ILE A 194 -13.22 -19.36 -9.60
C ILE A 194 -14.10 -20.29 -8.76
N GLN A 195 -13.83 -20.43 -7.46
CA GLN A 195 -14.67 -21.24 -6.56
C GLN A 195 -16.10 -20.70 -6.48
N VAL A 196 -16.28 -19.38 -6.34
CA VAL A 196 -17.62 -18.76 -6.36
C VAL A 196 -18.39 -19.09 -7.65
N LEU A 197 -17.73 -19.00 -8.80
CA LEU A 197 -18.35 -19.33 -10.09
C LEU A 197 -18.69 -20.82 -10.21
N GLN A 198 -17.93 -21.71 -9.57
CA GLN A 198 -18.23 -23.14 -9.49
C GLN A 198 -19.43 -23.42 -8.59
N GLU A 199 -19.45 -22.86 -7.39
CA GLU A 199 -20.55 -23.00 -6.42
C GLU A 199 -21.88 -22.46 -6.96
N LEU A 200 -21.84 -21.34 -7.68
CA LEU A 200 -23.02 -20.79 -8.35
C LEU A 200 -23.38 -21.51 -9.66
N GLY A 201 -22.55 -22.46 -10.14
CA GLY A 201 -22.80 -23.23 -11.36
C GLY A 201 -22.64 -22.43 -12.66
N HIS A 202 -21.84 -21.37 -12.65
CA HIS A 202 -21.45 -20.64 -13.87
C HIS A 202 -20.36 -21.39 -14.66
N ILE A 203 -19.52 -22.15 -13.96
CA ILE A 203 -18.50 -23.02 -14.53
C ILE A 203 -18.53 -24.40 -13.85
N SER A 204 -18.10 -25.44 -14.56
CA SER A 204 -18.00 -26.80 -14.03
C SER A 204 -16.77 -26.99 -13.12
N ASN A 205 -16.67 -28.16 -12.48
CA ASN A 205 -15.50 -28.55 -11.70
C ASN A 205 -14.22 -28.63 -12.56
N GLU A 206 -14.37 -28.96 -13.84
CA GLU A 206 -13.31 -28.97 -14.86
C GLU A 206 -13.05 -27.57 -15.46
N LYS A 207 -13.62 -26.51 -14.87
CA LYS A 207 -13.51 -25.11 -15.31
C LYS A 207 -14.08 -24.85 -16.71
N ILE A 208 -15.10 -25.62 -17.11
CA ILE A 208 -15.79 -25.45 -18.39
C ILE A 208 -16.98 -24.51 -18.21
N LEU A 209 -17.19 -23.59 -19.16
CA LEU A 209 -18.28 -22.61 -19.10
C LEU A 209 -19.66 -23.24 -19.28
N GLU A 210 -20.53 -23.08 -18.28
CA GLU A 210 -21.90 -23.58 -18.27
C GLU A 210 -22.90 -22.60 -18.90
N LEU A 211 -24.16 -23.03 -19.10
CA LEU A 211 -25.21 -22.15 -19.64
C LEU A 211 -25.40 -20.89 -18.79
N LYS A 212 -25.36 -21.03 -17.46
CA LYS A 212 -25.49 -19.92 -16.52
C LYS A 212 -24.33 -18.92 -16.67
N GLY A 213 -23.12 -19.41 -16.87
CA GLY A 213 -21.95 -18.59 -17.20
C GLY A 213 -22.12 -17.86 -18.52
N ARG A 214 -22.59 -18.53 -19.59
CA ARG A 214 -22.88 -17.89 -20.88
C ARG A 214 -23.92 -16.78 -20.77
N VAL A 215 -24.96 -16.97 -19.96
CA VAL A 215 -25.98 -15.95 -19.70
C VAL A 215 -25.39 -14.77 -18.92
N ALA A 216 -24.55 -15.03 -17.93
CA ALA A 216 -23.89 -13.98 -17.15
C ALA A 216 -22.98 -13.11 -18.01
N CYS A 217 -22.32 -13.67 -19.04
CA CYS A 217 -21.50 -12.91 -19.99
C CYS A 217 -22.27 -11.85 -20.79
N GLU A 218 -23.61 -11.91 -20.85
CA GLU A 218 -24.43 -10.88 -21.50
C GLU A 218 -24.71 -9.67 -20.57
N MET A 219 -24.35 -9.74 -19.28
CA MET A 219 -24.57 -8.67 -18.31
C MET A 219 -23.30 -7.83 -18.16
N ASN A 220 -23.44 -6.51 -18.22
CA ASN A 220 -22.30 -5.61 -17.99
C ASN A 220 -22.07 -5.27 -16.51
N ILE A 221 -23.09 -5.40 -15.66
CA ILE A 221 -23.05 -5.01 -14.24
C ILE A 221 -23.89 -5.99 -13.42
N HIS A 222 -23.41 -6.36 -12.22
CA HIS A 222 -24.11 -7.22 -11.26
C HIS A 222 -24.60 -8.55 -11.88
N GLU A 223 -23.73 -9.14 -12.69
CA GLU A 223 -23.96 -10.32 -13.51
C GLU A 223 -24.43 -11.53 -12.70
N LEU A 224 -23.88 -11.75 -11.49
CA LEU A 224 -24.28 -12.86 -10.63
C LEU A 224 -25.75 -12.72 -10.19
N LEU A 225 -26.11 -11.56 -9.63
CA LEU A 225 -27.47 -11.33 -9.14
C LEU A 225 -28.49 -11.43 -10.28
N ILE A 226 -28.27 -10.72 -11.39
CA ILE A 226 -29.24 -10.71 -12.49
C ILE A 226 -29.41 -12.11 -13.08
N THR A 227 -28.31 -12.87 -13.20
CA THR A 227 -28.37 -14.26 -13.66
C THR A 227 -29.19 -15.14 -12.70
N GLU A 228 -29.00 -15.02 -11.38
CA GLU A 228 -29.84 -15.73 -10.41
C GLU A 228 -31.32 -15.36 -10.54
N LEU A 229 -31.65 -14.08 -10.74
CA LEU A 229 -33.04 -13.64 -10.91
C LEU A 229 -33.71 -14.27 -12.14
N ILE A 230 -32.96 -14.44 -13.23
CA ILE A 230 -33.43 -15.10 -14.46
C ILE A 230 -33.62 -16.60 -14.20
N PHE A 231 -32.60 -17.31 -13.69
CA PHE A 231 -32.66 -18.76 -13.51
C PHE A 231 -33.63 -19.21 -12.42
N ARG A 232 -33.84 -18.40 -11.38
CA ARG A 232 -34.86 -18.64 -10.34
C ARG A 232 -36.25 -18.18 -10.77
N ASN A 233 -36.42 -17.74 -12.01
CA ASN A 233 -37.69 -17.32 -12.60
C ASN A 233 -38.40 -16.21 -11.79
N ILE A 234 -37.63 -15.28 -11.22
CA ILE A 234 -38.17 -14.18 -10.41
C ILE A 234 -38.84 -13.12 -11.29
N LEU A 235 -38.31 -12.91 -12.50
CA LEU A 235 -38.73 -11.82 -13.39
C LEU A 235 -39.92 -12.18 -14.27
N SER A 236 -39.99 -13.40 -14.82
CA SER A 236 -41.02 -13.78 -15.80
C SER A 236 -42.47 -13.69 -15.30
N PRO A 237 -42.79 -13.90 -14.00
CA PRO A 237 -44.14 -13.69 -13.48
C PRO A 237 -44.59 -12.22 -13.43
N LEU A 238 -43.66 -11.26 -13.45
CA LEU A 238 -43.93 -9.85 -13.22
C LEU A 238 -44.40 -9.12 -14.48
N GLU A 239 -45.09 -8.00 -14.32
CA GLU A 239 -45.43 -7.10 -15.42
C GLU A 239 -44.20 -6.31 -15.90
N PRO A 240 -44.15 -5.86 -17.18
CA PRO A 240 -43.00 -5.14 -17.71
C PRO A 240 -42.53 -3.93 -16.86
N GLY A 241 -43.48 -3.13 -16.36
CA GLY A 241 -43.18 -1.99 -15.49
C GLY A 241 -42.64 -2.40 -14.11
N GLU A 242 -43.02 -3.58 -13.61
CA GLU A 242 -42.51 -4.14 -12.35
C GLU A 242 -41.09 -4.67 -12.52
N ILE A 243 -40.79 -5.31 -13.66
CA ILE A 243 -39.43 -5.75 -14.03
C ILE A 243 -38.48 -4.54 -14.06
N ALA A 244 -38.85 -3.47 -14.77
CA ALA A 244 -38.06 -2.23 -14.80
C ALA A 244 -37.86 -1.65 -13.39
N ALA A 245 -38.93 -1.59 -12.58
CA ALA A 245 -38.87 -1.06 -11.23
C ALA A 245 -37.91 -1.84 -10.33
N LEU A 246 -37.95 -3.17 -10.36
CA LEU A 246 -37.07 -4.01 -9.54
C LEU A 246 -35.62 -3.95 -10.01
N LEU A 247 -35.37 -4.02 -11.33
CA LEU A 247 -34.01 -3.97 -11.88
C LEU A 247 -33.35 -2.59 -11.71
N SER A 248 -34.11 -1.54 -11.40
CA SER A 248 -33.52 -0.22 -11.06
C SER A 248 -32.54 -0.28 -9.88
N CYS A 249 -32.65 -1.30 -9.02
CA CYS A 249 -31.74 -1.47 -7.89
C CYS A 249 -30.30 -1.80 -8.29
N THR A 250 -30.06 -2.33 -9.49
CA THR A 250 -28.72 -2.68 -9.97
C THR A 250 -27.96 -1.49 -10.55
N VAL A 251 -28.63 -0.34 -10.77
CA VAL A 251 -28.02 0.84 -11.40
C VAL A 251 -28.07 2.08 -10.53
N PHE A 252 -28.86 2.07 -9.46
CA PHE A 252 -28.99 3.20 -8.53
C PHE A 252 -27.88 3.16 -7.46
N GLN A 253 -26.89 4.04 -7.61
CA GLN A 253 -25.66 4.05 -6.79
C GLN A 253 -25.73 5.00 -5.58
N ASP A 254 -26.67 5.96 -5.53
CA ASP A 254 -26.73 7.02 -4.51
C ASP A 254 -27.80 6.73 -3.45
N TRP A 255 -27.72 5.56 -2.82
CA TRP A 255 -28.82 5.00 -2.03
C TRP A 255 -28.61 5.04 -0.51
N LYS A 256 -27.44 5.47 0.00
CA LYS A 256 -27.12 5.41 1.45
C LYS A 256 -28.23 6.05 2.29
N GLY A 257 -29.08 5.20 2.87
CA GLY A 257 -30.20 5.59 3.75
C GLY A 257 -31.59 5.76 3.09
N SER A 258 -31.74 5.65 1.76
CA SER A 258 -33.02 5.84 1.09
C SER A 258 -33.81 4.51 0.99
N LYS A 259 -34.72 4.28 1.94
CA LYS A 259 -35.60 3.10 1.93
C LYS A 259 -36.73 3.30 0.90
N PRO A 260 -37.07 2.27 0.10
CA PRO A 260 -38.17 2.37 -0.85
C PRO A 260 -39.52 2.46 -0.11
N ASP A 261 -40.33 3.46 -0.43
CA ASP A 261 -41.72 3.56 0.05
C ASP A 261 -42.66 2.74 -0.84
N LEU A 262 -42.87 1.47 -0.49
CA LEU A 262 -43.66 0.50 -1.27
C LEU A 262 -44.94 0.06 -0.56
N LYS A 263 -45.46 0.85 0.39
CA LYS A 263 -46.61 0.46 1.25
C LYS A 263 -47.86 0.02 0.47
N GLU A 264 -48.02 0.52 -0.75
CA GLU A 264 -49.18 0.26 -1.61
C GLU A 264 -48.86 -0.65 -2.81
N LEU A 265 -47.62 -1.16 -2.91
CA LEU A 265 -47.10 -1.92 -4.05
C LEU A 265 -46.58 -3.28 -3.59
N GLU A 266 -47.50 -4.15 -3.18
CA GLU A 266 -47.19 -5.43 -2.54
C GLU A 266 -46.34 -6.36 -3.43
N THR A 267 -46.61 -6.43 -4.75
CA THR A 267 -45.80 -7.20 -5.70
C THR A 267 -44.34 -6.74 -5.71
N LEU A 268 -44.11 -5.41 -5.73
CA LEU A 268 -42.76 -4.85 -5.72
C LEU A 268 -42.07 -5.08 -4.38
N LYS A 269 -42.80 -4.95 -3.28
CA LYS A 269 -42.27 -5.23 -1.94
C LYS A 269 -41.77 -6.67 -1.84
N GLN A 270 -42.58 -7.64 -2.27
CA GLN A 270 -42.17 -9.05 -2.33
C GLN A 270 -41.00 -9.28 -3.28
N GLY A 271 -40.97 -8.58 -4.42
CA GLY A 271 -39.84 -8.62 -5.34
C GLY A 271 -38.53 -8.13 -4.71
N VAL A 272 -38.57 -7.01 -3.99
CA VAL A 272 -37.41 -6.47 -3.26
C VAL A 272 -36.92 -7.44 -2.19
N GLU A 273 -37.82 -8.04 -1.42
CA GLU A 273 -37.47 -9.03 -0.40
C GLU A 273 -36.78 -10.26 -1.02
N LYS A 274 -37.31 -10.77 -2.14
CA LYS A 274 -36.69 -11.88 -2.90
C LYS A 274 -35.31 -11.51 -3.43
N ILE A 275 -35.14 -10.33 -4.02
CA ILE A 275 -33.84 -9.88 -4.54
C ILE A 275 -32.82 -9.78 -3.40
N LYS A 276 -33.21 -9.22 -2.25
CA LYS A 276 -32.33 -9.14 -1.07
C LYS A 276 -31.93 -10.51 -0.54
N ALA A 277 -32.87 -11.46 -0.48
CA ALA A 277 -32.57 -12.83 -0.06
C ALA A 277 -31.57 -13.50 -1.01
N ILE A 278 -31.75 -13.36 -2.32
CA ILE A 278 -30.82 -13.90 -3.32
C ILE A 278 -29.44 -13.22 -3.22
N ALA A 279 -29.41 -11.89 -3.07
CA ALA A 279 -28.16 -11.16 -2.87
C ALA A 279 -27.43 -11.61 -1.59
N GLN A 280 -28.16 -11.85 -0.51
CA GLN A 280 -27.61 -12.38 0.74
C GLN A 280 -26.98 -13.77 0.53
N GLU A 281 -27.67 -14.68 -0.16
CA GLU A 281 -27.13 -16.00 -0.48
C GLU A 281 -25.85 -15.93 -1.34
N ILE A 282 -25.82 -15.06 -2.36
CA ILE A 282 -24.61 -14.84 -3.18
C ILE A 282 -23.48 -14.27 -2.33
N GLY A 283 -23.79 -13.33 -1.43
CA GLY A 283 -22.83 -12.75 -0.49
C GLY A 283 -22.24 -13.79 0.46
N GLU A 284 -23.07 -14.70 0.98
CA GLU A 284 -22.63 -15.82 1.82
C GLU A 284 -21.72 -16.79 1.07
N ILE A 285 -22.05 -17.12 -0.18
CA ILE A 285 -21.18 -17.97 -1.03
C ILE A 285 -19.82 -17.29 -1.25
N GLN A 286 -19.80 -16.01 -1.61
CA GLN A 286 -18.55 -15.25 -1.78
C GLN A 286 -17.70 -15.24 -0.51
N TYR A 287 -18.33 -15.00 0.63
CA TYR A 287 -17.66 -15.00 1.93
C TYR A 287 -17.11 -16.39 2.30
N ASN A 288 -17.88 -17.46 2.05
CA ASN A 288 -17.43 -18.83 2.30
C ASN A 288 -16.26 -19.23 1.39
N CYS A 289 -16.18 -18.68 0.18
CA CYS A 289 -15.05 -18.80 -0.73
C CYS A 289 -13.89 -17.83 -0.42
N GLN A 290 -13.91 -17.16 0.73
CA GLN A 290 -12.87 -16.24 1.22
C GLN A 290 -12.65 -14.98 0.36
N VAL A 291 -13.62 -14.59 -0.47
CA VAL A 291 -13.57 -13.28 -1.13
C VAL A 291 -13.74 -12.19 -0.07
N ASP A 292 -12.92 -11.13 -0.14
CA ASP A 292 -12.93 -10.01 0.81
C ASP A 292 -14.14 -9.07 0.61
N ILE A 293 -15.33 -9.60 0.90
CA ILE A 293 -16.59 -8.87 0.93
C ILE A 293 -17.54 -9.57 1.89
N SER A 294 -18.11 -8.82 2.83
CA SER A 294 -19.13 -9.38 3.73
C SER A 294 -20.46 -9.57 2.99
N PRO A 295 -21.31 -10.52 3.40
CA PRO A 295 -22.63 -10.70 2.80
C PRO A 295 -23.49 -9.44 2.85
N SER A 296 -23.42 -8.69 3.97
CA SER A 296 -24.10 -7.41 4.13
C SER A 296 -23.61 -6.36 3.13
N GLU A 297 -22.30 -6.22 2.94
CA GLU A 297 -21.73 -5.26 1.99
C GLU A 297 -22.14 -5.59 0.55
N PHE A 298 -22.26 -6.88 0.20
CA PHE A 298 -22.76 -7.28 -1.12
C PHE A 298 -24.23 -6.87 -1.32
N VAL A 299 -25.11 -7.10 -0.34
CA VAL A 299 -26.52 -6.67 -0.41
C VAL A 299 -26.65 -5.15 -0.49
N GLU A 300 -25.77 -4.43 0.20
CA GLU A 300 -25.68 -2.97 0.17
C GLU A 300 -25.27 -2.42 -1.21
N GLN A 301 -24.81 -3.23 -2.17
CA GLN A 301 -24.59 -2.71 -3.52
C GLN A 301 -25.89 -2.34 -4.25
N PHE A 302 -27.04 -2.87 -3.80
CA PHE A 302 -28.32 -2.77 -4.51
C PHE A 302 -29.21 -1.68 -3.93
N GLY A 303 -29.40 -0.60 -4.69
CA GLY A 303 -30.14 0.59 -4.27
C GLY A 303 -31.63 0.58 -4.62
N PHE A 304 -32.50 0.24 -3.67
CA PHE A 304 -33.95 0.17 -3.95
C PHE A 304 -34.69 1.52 -3.94
N GLY A 305 -34.03 2.64 -3.61
CA GLY A 305 -34.69 3.93 -3.38
C GLY A 305 -35.52 4.49 -4.56
N LEU A 306 -35.22 4.10 -5.81
CA LEU A 306 -35.95 4.55 -7.00
C LEU A 306 -36.98 3.54 -7.53
N THR A 307 -37.19 2.40 -6.89
CA THR A 307 -38.13 1.36 -7.36
C THR A 307 -39.54 1.91 -7.60
N LYS A 308 -40.08 2.71 -6.66
CA LYS A 308 -41.41 3.36 -6.79
C LYS A 308 -41.45 4.35 -7.96
N VAL A 309 -40.40 5.16 -8.11
CA VAL A 309 -40.28 6.20 -9.13
C VAL A 309 -40.30 5.58 -10.53
N VAL A 310 -39.47 4.54 -10.73
CA VAL A 310 -39.38 3.82 -12.02
C VAL A 310 -40.69 3.10 -12.35
N TYR A 311 -41.37 2.53 -11.36
CA TYR A 311 -42.68 1.91 -11.58
C TYR A 311 -43.72 2.91 -12.12
N HIS A 312 -43.88 4.06 -11.47
CA HIS A 312 -44.82 5.09 -11.94
C HIS A 312 -44.40 5.72 -13.27
N TRP A 313 -43.09 5.85 -13.51
CA TRP A 313 -42.57 6.25 -14.81
C TRP A 313 -42.99 5.28 -15.91
N ALA A 314 -42.82 3.96 -15.70
CA ALA A 314 -43.24 2.94 -16.65
C ALA A 314 -44.77 2.91 -16.85
N LYS A 315 -45.56 3.37 -15.88
CA LYS A 315 -47.02 3.54 -15.99
C LYS A 315 -47.46 4.84 -16.69
N GLY A 316 -46.53 5.67 -17.16
CA GLY A 316 -46.83 6.89 -17.91
C GLY A 316 -47.00 8.16 -17.08
N MET A 317 -46.64 8.15 -15.78
CA MET A 317 -46.71 9.36 -14.94
C MET A 317 -45.73 10.45 -15.43
N PRO A 318 -46.13 11.72 -15.54
CA PRO A 318 -45.25 12.81 -16.00
C PRO A 318 -43.99 12.96 -15.14
N PHE A 319 -42.89 13.45 -15.74
CA PHE A 319 -41.60 13.59 -15.04
C PHE A 319 -41.73 14.48 -13.80
N SER A 320 -42.48 15.57 -13.90
CA SER A 320 -42.76 16.51 -12.80
C SER A 320 -43.49 15.89 -11.61
N GLU A 321 -44.21 14.79 -11.80
CA GLU A 321 -44.92 14.11 -10.71
C GLU A 321 -44.03 13.02 -10.08
N ILE A 322 -43.27 12.27 -10.88
CA ILE A 322 -42.36 11.25 -10.32
C ILE A 322 -41.22 11.86 -9.51
N THR A 323 -40.78 13.09 -9.81
CA THR A 323 -39.76 13.80 -9.02
C THR A 323 -40.26 14.19 -7.63
N LYS A 324 -41.58 14.33 -7.44
CA LYS A 324 -42.18 14.58 -6.11
C LYS A 324 -42.24 13.33 -5.24
N LEU A 325 -42.03 12.14 -5.81
CA LEU A 325 -42.08 10.86 -5.08
C LEU A 325 -40.78 10.55 -4.33
N THR A 326 -39.72 11.32 -4.55
CA THR A 326 -38.40 11.09 -3.97
C THR A 326 -37.65 12.40 -3.74
N ASN A 327 -36.70 12.38 -2.80
CA ASN A 327 -35.80 13.52 -2.57
C ASN A 327 -34.51 13.43 -3.41
N VAL A 328 -34.38 12.41 -4.26
CA VAL A 328 -33.25 12.21 -5.16
C VAL A 328 -33.28 13.27 -6.28
N SER A 329 -32.12 13.83 -6.61
CA SER A 329 -32.02 14.83 -7.67
C SER A 329 -32.47 14.30 -9.03
N GLU A 330 -33.10 15.16 -9.83
CA GLU A 330 -33.64 14.83 -11.16
C GLU A 330 -32.57 14.23 -12.09
N GLY A 331 -31.34 14.76 -12.03
CA GLY A 331 -30.21 14.27 -12.82
C GLY A 331 -29.83 12.82 -12.50
N ILE A 332 -29.95 12.39 -11.24
CA ILE A 332 -29.70 11.00 -10.84
C ILE A 332 -30.84 10.10 -11.32
N ILE A 333 -32.09 10.56 -11.26
CA ILE A 333 -33.25 9.83 -11.79
C ILE A 333 -33.06 9.57 -13.30
N LEU A 334 -32.69 10.61 -14.06
CA LEU A 334 -32.43 10.51 -15.50
C LEU A 334 -31.33 9.49 -15.81
N LYS A 335 -30.17 9.61 -15.16
CA LYS A 335 -29.04 8.69 -15.34
C LYS A 335 -29.41 7.24 -14.97
N THR A 336 -30.21 7.06 -13.92
CA THR A 336 -30.66 5.75 -13.48
C THR A 336 -31.54 5.08 -14.54
N ILE A 337 -32.52 5.82 -15.09
CA ILE A 337 -33.42 5.27 -16.11
C ILE A 337 -32.68 5.00 -17.43
N GLN A 338 -31.73 5.85 -17.82
CA GLN A 338 -30.87 5.61 -18.98
C GLN A 338 -30.02 4.34 -18.83
N ARG A 339 -29.38 4.14 -17.66
CA ARG A 339 -28.59 2.93 -17.38
C ARG A 339 -29.47 1.68 -17.29
N LEU A 340 -30.67 1.82 -16.70
CA LEU A 340 -31.63 0.73 -16.60
C LEU A 340 -32.04 0.20 -17.98
N ASP A 341 -32.14 1.07 -18.99
CA ASP A 341 -32.43 0.65 -20.36
C ASP A 341 -31.36 -0.30 -20.93
N GLU A 342 -30.09 -0.09 -20.61
CA GLU A 342 -29.02 -1.00 -21.02
C GLU A 342 -29.13 -2.34 -20.28
N ILE A 343 -29.43 -2.34 -18.98
CA ILE A 343 -29.67 -3.59 -18.23
C ILE A 343 -30.86 -4.37 -18.79
N LEU A 344 -31.94 -3.69 -19.20
CA LEU A 344 -33.08 -4.37 -19.85
C LEU A 344 -32.67 -4.98 -21.20
N LYS A 345 -31.79 -4.34 -21.99
CA LYS A 345 -31.26 -4.95 -23.23
C LYS A 345 -30.40 -6.18 -22.94
N ASP A 346 -29.56 -6.11 -21.91
CA ASP A 346 -28.71 -7.23 -21.46
C ASP A 346 -29.60 -8.43 -21.07
N VAL A 347 -30.62 -8.20 -20.21
CA VAL A 347 -31.59 -9.23 -19.80
C VAL A 347 -32.37 -9.80 -20.98
N ARG A 348 -32.75 -8.97 -21.96
CA ARG A 348 -33.41 -9.43 -23.19
C ARG A 348 -32.49 -10.34 -24.02
N ASN A 349 -31.21 -10.00 -24.13
CA ASN A 349 -30.23 -10.82 -24.87
C ASN A 349 -29.99 -12.16 -24.15
N ALA A 350 -29.83 -12.13 -22.83
CA ALA A 350 -29.78 -13.33 -21.98
C ALA A 350 -31.03 -14.22 -22.13
N SER A 351 -32.22 -13.61 -22.15
CA SER A 351 -33.49 -14.34 -22.33
C SER A 351 -33.57 -15.05 -23.68
N ARG A 352 -32.92 -14.51 -24.72
CA ARG A 352 -32.77 -15.19 -26.01
C ARG A 352 -31.87 -16.41 -25.91
N ILE A 353 -30.78 -16.35 -25.15
CA ILE A 353 -29.83 -17.47 -24.98
C ILE A 353 -30.45 -18.61 -24.17
N ILE A 354 -31.16 -18.29 -23.08
CA ILE A 354 -31.82 -19.30 -22.24
C ILE A 354 -33.05 -19.92 -22.93
N GLY A 355 -33.59 -19.25 -23.95
CA GLY A 355 -34.78 -19.70 -24.68
C GLY A 355 -36.10 -19.35 -24.01
N ASP A 356 -36.17 -18.25 -23.25
CA ASP A 356 -37.40 -17.74 -22.64
C ASP A 356 -37.99 -16.58 -23.50
N PRO A 357 -38.94 -16.87 -24.41
CA PRO A 357 -39.53 -15.84 -25.26
C PRO A 357 -40.46 -14.89 -24.49
N ILE A 358 -41.00 -15.31 -23.33
CA ILE A 358 -41.91 -14.50 -22.51
C ILE A 358 -41.10 -13.42 -21.83
N LEU A 359 -40.02 -13.80 -21.14
CA LEU A 359 -39.12 -12.84 -20.48
C LEU A 359 -38.51 -11.89 -21.52
N LYS A 360 -38.06 -12.41 -22.66
CA LYS A 360 -37.54 -11.57 -23.75
C LYS A 360 -38.55 -10.49 -24.17
N LYS A 361 -39.82 -10.86 -24.38
CA LYS A 361 -40.88 -9.92 -24.77
C LYS A 361 -41.17 -8.91 -23.67
N LYS A 362 -41.34 -9.37 -22.43
CA LYS A 362 -41.63 -8.49 -21.29
C LYS A 362 -40.51 -7.47 -21.03
N THR A 363 -39.26 -7.88 -21.15
CA THR A 363 -38.11 -6.99 -20.97
C THR A 363 -37.96 -5.98 -22.11
N GLU A 364 -38.28 -6.37 -23.35
CA GLU A 364 -38.37 -5.44 -24.49
C GLU A 364 -39.48 -4.40 -24.28
N GLU A 365 -40.67 -4.84 -23.84
CA GLU A 365 -41.77 -3.94 -23.49
C GLU A 365 -41.40 -3.00 -22.33
N ALA A 366 -40.71 -3.51 -21.31
CA ALA A 366 -40.22 -2.71 -20.19
C ALA A 366 -39.27 -1.59 -20.65
N SER A 367 -38.35 -1.90 -21.57
CA SER A 367 -37.45 -0.92 -22.19
C SER A 367 -38.23 0.17 -22.94
N GLN A 368 -39.27 -0.20 -23.68
CA GLN A 368 -40.11 0.76 -24.40
C GLN A 368 -40.92 1.66 -23.47
N LEU A 369 -41.44 1.14 -22.35
CA LEU A 369 -42.22 1.91 -21.38
C LEU A 369 -41.39 3.02 -20.70
N ILE A 370 -40.10 2.79 -20.47
CA ILE A 370 -39.23 3.78 -19.83
C ILE A 370 -38.59 4.76 -20.83
N LYS A 371 -38.56 4.42 -22.13
CA LYS A 371 -38.04 5.24 -23.23
C LYS A 371 -39.01 6.31 -23.70
N ARG A 372 -39.18 7.37 -22.92
CA ARG A 372 -40.03 8.50 -23.32
C ARG A 372 -39.53 9.86 -22.84
N ASP A 373 -40.07 10.89 -23.48
CA ASP A 373 -39.92 12.30 -23.10
C ASP A 373 -38.45 12.73 -22.87
N ILE A 374 -38.24 13.52 -21.81
CA ILE A 374 -36.99 14.19 -21.47
C ILE A 374 -35.81 13.24 -21.21
N ILE A 375 -36.08 11.97 -20.93
CA ILE A 375 -35.05 11.00 -20.55
C ILE A 375 -34.18 10.61 -21.75
N PHE A 376 -34.73 10.67 -22.96
CA PHE A 376 -34.04 10.33 -24.21
C PHE A 376 -34.07 11.50 -25.21
N ALA A 377 -34.16 12.74 -24.71
CA ALA A 377 -34.00 13.92 -25.55
C ALA A 377 -32.60 13.93 -26.19
N ALA A 378 -32.52 14.36 -27.46
CA ALA A 378 -31.27 14.41 -28.20
C ALA A 378 -30.25 15.31 -27.48
N SER A 379 -29.00 14.85 -27.40
CA SER A 379 -27.91 15.65 -26.84
C SER A 379 -27.70 16.91 -27.69
N LEU A 380 -27.52 18.04 -27.01
CA LEU A 380 -27.22 19.33 -27.65
C LEU A 380 -25.85 19.34 -28.34
N TYR A 381 -24.96 18.39 -28.01
CA TYR A 381 -23.64 18.24 -28.65
C TYR A 381 -23.66 17.42 -29.94
N THR A 382 -24.77 16.73 -30.22
CA THR A 382 -24.95 15.88 -31.40
C THR A 382 -25.97 16.44 -32.39
N GLN A 383 -26.43 17.68 -32.16
CA GLN A 383 -27.34 18.42 -33.05
C GLN A 383 -26.58 19.28 -34.06
#